data_AF-A0A4S0FZM7-F1
#
_entry.id   AF-A0A4S0FZM7-F1
#
_cell.length_a   1.000
_cell.length_b   1.000
_cell.length_c   1.000
_cell.angle_alpha   90.00
_cell.angle_beta   90.00
_cell.angle_gamma   90.00
#
_symmetry.space_group_name_H-M   'P 1'
#
loop_
_entity.id
_entity.type
_entity.pdbx_description
1 polymer ?
#
loop_
_entity_poly.entity_id
_entity_poly.type
_entity_poly.pdbx_seq_one_letter_code
_entity_poly.pdbx_strand_id
1 'polypeptide(L)'
;RRYPHTVIIISHDRDLLNNAVNSIVHLDQKKLAFYRGCYDQFERQKAEADELQMKAKAKNDAARKHLQSFIDRFKAQASKAAQAQSRMKRLAKLAGTEAVRAEREFRVEFG
;
A
#
# COMPACT_ATOMS: atom_id res chain seq x y z
N ARG A 1 -8.92 34.28 18.13
CA ARG A 1 -9.32 34.62 16.74
C ARG A 1 -9.14 33.35 15.91
N ARG A 2 -10.20 32.75 15.34
CA ARG A 2 -10.11 31.50 14.55
C ARG A 2 -9.80 31.88 13.10
N TYR A 3 -8.70 31.37 12.54
CA TYR A 3 -8.32 31.66 11.16
C TYR A 3 -9.18 30.81 10.21
N PRO A 4 -9.88 31.41 9.23
CA PRO A 4 -10.88 30.71 8.41
C PRO A 4 -10.29 30.00 7.18
N HIS A 5 -8.96 29.98 7.03
CA HIS A 5 -8.30 29.37 5.88
C HIS A 5 -7.49 28.13 6.27
N THR A 6 -7.33 27.22 5.32
CA THR A 6 -6.47 26.04 5.46
C THR A 6 -5.00 26.46 5.36
N VAL A 7 -4.21 26.03 6.35
CA VAL A 7 -2.77 26.25 6.35
C VAL A 7 -2.08 24.91 6.09
N ILE A 8 -1.16 24.88 5.13
CA ILE A 8 -0.30 23.73 4.86
C ILE A 8 1.05 23.99 5.52
N ILE A 9 1.47 23.06 6.38
CA ILE A 9 2.74 23.13 7.09
C ILE A 9 3.59 21.93 6.67
N ILE A 10 4.82 22.19 6.24
CA ILE A 10 5.84 21.17 6.00
C ILE A 10 6.93 21.39 7.04
N SER A 11 7.09 20.43 7.95
CA SER A 11 8.10 20.49 9.01
C SER A 11 8.60 19.08 9.33
N HIS A 12 9.81 19.02 9.91
CA HIS A 12 10.35 17.82 10.53
C HIS A 12 10.29 17.88 12.07
N ASP A 13 9.88 19.02 12.64
CA ASP A 13 9.70 19.21 14.08
C ASP A 13 8.39 18.56 14.54
N ARG A 14 8.52 17.53 15.39
CA ARG A 14 7.39 16.74 15.89
C ARG A 14 6.48 17.54 16.83
N ASP A 15 7.06 18.38 17.67
CA ASP A 15 6.30 19.15 18.66
C ASP A 15 5.49 20.25 17.99
N LEU A 16 6.07 20.89 16.96
CA LEU A 16 5.32 21.82 16.12
C LEU A 16 4.15 21.12 15.42
N LEU A 17 4.39 19.98 14.79
CA LEU A 17 3.35 19.25 14.06
C LEU A 17 2.26 18.76 15.00
N ASN A 18 2.61 18.24 16.18
CA ASN A 18 1.65 17.77 17.17
C ASN A 18 0.69 18.87 17.63
N ASN A 19 1.17 20.11 17.73
CA ASN A 19 0.36 21.24 18.20
C ASN A 19 -0.35 22.00 17.08
N ALA A 20 0.20 22.02 15.86
CA ALA A 20 -0.26 22.90 14.79
C ALA A 20 -1.19 22.21 13.77
N VAL A 21 -1.13 20.89 13.62
CA VAL A 21 -1.88 20.18 12.57
C VAL A 21 -3.02 19.34 13.13
N ASN A 22 -4.08 19.22 12.35
CA ASN A 22 -5.25 18.38 12.64
C ASN A 22 -5.35 17.14 11.73
N SER A 23 -4.49 17.09 10.70
CA SER A 23 -4.40 16.03 9.72
C SER A 23 -3.03 16.05 9.06
N ILE A 24 -2.59 14.90 8.57
CA ILE A 24 -1.28 14.69 7.94
C ILE A 24 -1.46 13.98 6.61
N VAL A 25 -0.84 14.54 5.57
CA VAL A 25 -0.65 13.86 4.30
C VAL A 25 0.76 13.29 4.29
N HIS A 26 0.88 11.98 4.28
CA HIS A 26 2.16 11.27 4.22
C HIS A 26 2.46 10.86 2.78
N LEU A 27 3.62 11.24 2.27
CA LEU A 27 4.15 10.77 1.00
C LEU A 27 5.15 9.64 1.26
N ASP A 28 4.84 8.43 0.79
CA ASP A 28 5.75 7.29 0.82
C ASP A 28 5.62 6.49 -0.48
N GLN A 29 6.74 6.00 -1.03
CA GLN A 29 6.78 5.18 -2.25
C GLN A 29 5.97 5.76 -3.43
N LYS A 30 6.03 7.08 -3.63
CA LYS A 30 5.24 7.83 -4.64
C LYS A 30 3.71 7.74 -4.45
N LYS A 31 3.26 7.36 -3.27
CA LYS A 31 1.85 7.31 -2.87
C LYS A 31 1.61 8.29 -1.74
N LEU A 32 0.48 8.97 -1.81
CA LEU A 32 0.01 9.82 -0.74
C LEU A 32 -1.01 9.05 0.10
N ALA A 33 -0.89 9.16 1.42
CA ALA A 33 -1.81 8.60 2.39
C ALA A 33 -2.26 9.71 3.34
N PHE A 34 -3.56 9.81 3.59
CA PHE A 34 -4.14 10.82 4.46
C PHE A 34 -4.45 10.21 5.82
N TYR A 35 -4.00 10.88 6.89
CA TYR A 35 -4.22 10.51 8.27
C TYR A 35 -4.90 11.66 8.99
N ARG A 36 -5.95 11.37 9.78
CA ARG A 36 -6.55 12.35 10.68
C ARG A 36 -5.90 12.27 12.05
N GLY A 37 -5.70 13.43 12.68
CA GLY A 37 -5.08 13.55 13.99
C GLY A 37 -3.78 14.36 13.99
N CYS A 38 -3.20 14.47 15.18
CA CYS A 38 -1.87 15.03 15.38
C CYS A 38 -0.77 14.05 14.92
N TYR A 39 0.49 14.48 15.00
CA TYR A 39 1.65 13.70 14.56
C TYR A 39 1.79 12.35 15.28
N ASP A 40 1.59 12.29 16.59
CA ASP A 40 1.67 11.04 17.35
C ASP A 40 0.62 10.02 16.93
N GLN A 41 -0.59 10.48 16.62
CA GLN A 41 -1.66 9.61 16.12
C GLN A 41 -1.33 9.08 14.73
N PHE A 42 -0.70 9.91 13.89
CA PHE A 42 -0.18 9.49 12.60
C PHE A 42 0.92 8.42 12.76
N GLU A 43 1.91 8.61 13.64
CA GLU A 43 2.97 7.62 13.83
C GLU A 43 2.43 6.26 14.27
N ARG A 44 1.44 6.25 15.18
CA ARG A 44 0.77 5.01 15.61
C ARG A 44 0.02 4.33 14.48
N GLN A 45 -0.84 5.06 13.77
CA GLN A 45 -1.60 4.53 12.63
C GLN A 45 -0.68 4.01 11.52
N LYS A 46 0.43 4.71 11.26
CA LYS A 46 1.43 4.28 10.29
C LYS A 46 2.09 2.96 10.72
N ALA A 47 2.53 2.85 11.96
CA ALA A 47 3.16 1.63 12.46
C ALA A 47 2.23 0.40 12.35
N GLU A 48 0.95 0.57 12.69
CA GLU A 48 -0.08 -0.47 12.52
C GLU A 48 -0.29 -0.85 11.04
N ALA A 49 -0.36 0.14 10.15
CA ALA A 49 -0.49 -0.09 8.72
C ALA A 49 0.72 -0.83 8.13
N ASP A 50 1.93 -0.44 8.52
CA ASP A 50 3.17 -1.08 8.10
C ASP A 50 3.23 -2.54 8.57
N GLU A 51 2.81 -2.83 9.80
CA GLU A 51 2.75 -4.19 10.33
C GLU A 51 1.76 -5.06 9.54
N LEU A 52 0.57 -4.55 9.25
CA LEU A 52 -0.43 -5.25 8.44
C LEU A 52 0.08 -5.51 7.02
N GLN A 53 0.75 -4.53 6.42
CA GLN A 53 1.33 -4.66 5.09
C GLN A 53 2.44 -5.72 5.07
N MET A 54 3.32 -5.76 6.08
CA MET A 54 4.36 -6.79 6.20
C MET A 54 3.76 -8.18 6.32
N LYS A 55 2.72 -8.36 7.15
CA LYS A 55 2.00 -9.63 7.30
C LYS A 55 1.35 -10.07 5.98
N ALA A 56 0.69 -9.16 5.28
CA ALA A 56 0.06 -9.44 3.98
C ALA A 56 1.10 -9.82 2.92
N LYS A 57 2.22 -9.09 2.86
CA LYS A 57 3.34 -9.38 1.96
C LYS A 57 3.94 -10.77 2.23
N ALA A 58 4.20 -11.11 3.48
CA ALA A 58 4.72 -12.42 3.85
C ALA A 58 3.79 -13.56 3.42
N LYS A 59 2.47 -13.41 3.59
CA LYS A 59 1.48 -14.39 3.11
C LYS A 59 1.48 -14.52 1.59
N ASN A 60 1.51 -13.40 0.86
CA ASN A 60 1.57 -13.39 -0.60
C ASN A 60 2.86 -14.03 -1.13
N ASP A 61 4.00 -13.73 -0.52
CA ASP A 61 5.29 -14.29 -0.90
C ASP A 61 5.36 -15.80 -0.65
N ALA A 62 4.78 -16.28 0.46
CA ALA A 62 4.66 -17.71 0.74
C ALA A 62 3.77 -18.42 -0.29
N ALA A 63 2.61 -17.85 -0.63
CA ALA A 63 1.72 -18.38 -1.66
C ALA A 63 2.39 -18.40 -3.04
N ARG A 64 3.15 -17.35 -3.37
CA ARG A 64 3.92 -17.24 -4.62
C ARG A 64 5.01 -18.31 -4.69
N LYS A 65 5.79 -18.51 -3.62
CA LYS A 65 6.80 -19.58 -3.54
C LYS A 65 6.18 -20.96 -3.70
N HIS A 66 5.05 -21.22 -3.04
CA HIS A 66 4.35 -22.50 -3.15
C HIS A 66 3.90 -22.76 -4.59
N LEU A 67 3.27 -21.78 -5.24
CA LEU A 67 2.83 -21.92 -6.62
C LEU A 67 4.01 -22.05 -7.59
N GLN A 68 5.10 -21.30 -7.40
CA GLN A 68 6.30 -21.41 -8.22
C GLN A 68 6.89 -22.82 -8.13
N SER A 69 7.00 -23.38 -6.92
CA SER A 69 7.48 -24.75 -6.71
C SER A 69 6.58 -25.82 -7.35
N PHE A 70 5.27 -25.60 -7.39
CA PHE A 70 4.33 -26.45 -8.11
C PHE A 70 4.58 -26.35 -9.62
N ILE A 71 4.69 -25.14 -10.17
CA ILE A 71 4.98 -24.93 -11.59
C ILE A 71 6.29 -25.62 -11.96
N ASP A 72 7.37 -25.42 -11.19
CA ASP A 72 8.69 -25.98 -11.48
C ASP A 72 8.67 -27.52 -11.49
N ARG A 73 7.96 -28.15 -10.53
CA ARG A 73 7.79 -29.61 -10.48
C ARG A 73 6.95 -30.17 -11.63
N PHE A 74 5.92 -29.45 -12.06
CA PHE A 74 5.00 -29.90 -13.11
C PHE A 74 5.37 -29.41 -14.52
N LYS A 75 6.41 -28.56 -14.67
CA LYS A 75 6.92 -28.08 -15.96
C LYS A 75 7.52 -29.20 -16.82
N ALA A 76 8.00 -30.28 -16.20
CA ALA A 76 8.53 -31.46 -16.87
C ALA A 76 7.44 -32.49 -17.26
N GLN A 77 6.19 -32.33 -16.80
CA GLN A 77 5.12 -33.29 -17.02
C GLN A 77 4.11 -32.75 -18.05
N ALA A 78 4.26 -33.17 -19.30
CA ALA A 78 3.51 -32.68 -20.47
C ALA A 78 1.97 -32.75 -20.33
N SER A 79 1.43 -33.61 -19.46
CA SER A 79 -0.01 -33.80 -19.28
C SER A 79 -0.73 -32.72 -18.44
N LYS A 80 0.01 -31.80 -17.78
CA LYS A 80 -0.59 -30.72 -16.94
C LYS A 80 -0.31 -29.29 -17.42
N ALA A 81 0.35 -29.13 -18.58
CA ALA A 81 0.79 -27.84 -19.13
C ALA A 81 -0.36 -26.85 -19.41
N ALA A 82 -1.49 -27.34 -19.94
CA ALA A 82 -2.66 -26.49 -20.26
C ALA A 82 -3.31 -25.88 -19.00
N GLN A 83 -3.35 -26.63 -17.89
CA GLN A 83 -3.92 -26.15 -16.63
C GLN A 83 -2.98 -25.13 -15.94
N ALA A 84 -1.66 -25.31 -16.08
CA ALA A 84 -0.66 -24.36 -15.62
C ALA A 84 -0.69 -23.04 -16.40
N GLN A 85 -0.85 -23.08 -17.73
CA GLN A 85 -1.00 -21.88 -18.57
C GLN A 85 -2.23 -21.03 -18.21
N SER A 86 -3.38 -21.67 -17.96
CA SER A 86 -4.60 -20.96 -17.55
C SER A 86 -4.42 -20.22 -16.22
N ARG A 87 -3.74 -20.86 -15.24
CA ARG A 87 -3.42 -20.25 -13.95
C ARG A 87 -2.38 -19.12 -14.07
N MET A 88 -1.35 -19.27 -14.91
CA MET A 88 -0.39 -18.19 -15.20
C MET A 88 -1.06 -16.96 -15.81
N LYS A 89 -1.98 -17.15 -16.76
CA LYS A 89 -2.70 -16.04 -17.42
C LYS A 89 -3.60 -15.27 -16.43
N ARG A 90 -4.23 -15.97 -15.46
CA ARG A 90 -5.00 -15.32 -14.39
C ARG A 90 -4.13 -14.49 -13.45
N LEU A 91 -2.95 -14.99 -13.07
CA LEU A 91 -2.01 -14.25 -12.22
C LEU A 91 -1.46 -12.98 -12.90
N ALA A 92 -1.11 -13.07 -14.18
CA ALA A 92 -0.66 -11.91 -14.95
C ALA A 92 -1.73 -10.80 -15.03
N LYS A 93 -3.00 -11.17 -15.17
CA LYS A 93 -4.13 -10.22 -15.19
C LYS A 93 -4.36 -9.54 -13.83
N LEU A 94 -4.14 -10.27 -12.72
CA LEU A 94 -4.23 -9.71 -11.38
C LEU A 94 -3.13 -8.65 -11.14
N ALA A 95 -1.89 -8.98 -11.52
CA ALA A 95 -0.74 -8.06 -11.43
C ALA A 95 -0.92 -6.77 -12.25
N GLY A 96 -1.53 -6.86 -13.44
CA GLY A 96 -1.85 -5.69 -14.26
C GLY A 96 -2.91 -4.77 -13.65
N THR A 97 -3.84 -5.32 -12.86
CA THR A 97 -4.90 -4.53 -12.22
C THR A 97 -4.36 -3.70 -11.04
N GLU A 98 -3.36 -4.22 -10.33
CA GLU A 98 -2.66 -3.49 -9.26
C GLU A 98 -1.87 -2.28 -9.79
N ALA A 99 -1.29 -2.39 -10.99
CA ALA A 99 -0.56 -1.30 -11.65
C ALA A 99 -1.50 -0.12 -12.01
N VAL A 100 -2.69 -0.39 -12.56
CA VAL A 100 -3.68 0.64 -12.93
C VAL A 100 -4.23 1.39 -11.70
N ARG A 101 -4.26 0.75 -10.54
CA ARG A 101 -4.70 1.39 -9.29
C ARG A 101 -3.68 2.40 -8.75
N ALA A 102 -2.40 2.27 -9.11
CA ALA A 102 -1.33 3.15 -8.65
C ALA A 102 -1.31 4.52 -9.35
N GLU A 103 -1.91 4.64 -10.54
CA GLU A 103 -1.97 5.91 -11.30
C GLU A 103 -3.17 6.81 -10.93
N ARG A 104 -4.06 6.39 -10.02
CA ARG A 104 -5.20 7.23 -9.65
C ARG A 104 -4.76 8.49 -8.91
N GLU A 105 -5.21 9.65 -9.40
CA GLU A 105 -5.03 10.95 -8.76
C GLU A 105 -5.49 10.93 -7.30
N PHE A 106 -4.64 11.43 -6.40
CA PHE A 106 -4.94 11.56 -4.98
C PHE A 106 -5.64 12.89 -4.71
N ARG A 107 -6.93 12.83 -4.34
CA ARG A 107 -7.72 14.01 -3.95
C ARG A 107 -8.00 13.97 -2.46
N VAL A 108 -7.66 15.05 -1.77
CA VAL A 108 -8.02 15.28 -0.36
C VAL A 108 -8.89 16.52 -0.30
N GLU A 109 -10.05 16.39 0.33
CA GLU A 109 -10.92 17.52 0.65
C GLU A 109 -10.75 17.88 2.12
N PHE A 110 -10.33 19.11 2.37
CA PHE A 110 -10.29 19.70 3.70
C PHE A 110 -11.67 20.30 3.96
N GLY A 111 -12.40 19.74 4.94
CA GLY A 111 -13.72 20.22 5.37
C GLY A 111 -13.65 21.30 6.43
#